data_AF-A0A5N7AHR4-F1
#
_entry.id   AF-A0A5N7AHR4-F1
#
_cell.length_a   1.000
_cell.length_b   1.000
_cell.length_c   1.000
_cell.angle_alpha   90.00
_cell.angle_beta   90.00
_cell.angle_gamma   90.00
#
_symmetry.space_group_name_H-M   'P 1'
#
loop_
_entity.id
_entity.type
_entity.pdbx_description
1 polymer ?
#
loop_
_entity_poly.entity_id
_entity_poly.type
_entity_poly.pdbx_seq_one_letter_code
_entity_poly.pdbx_strand_id
1 'polypeptide(L)'
;MLGEILAEATSLPISMNISVLQNLFNESHHTDVQSRAVSAVLSLFDKVFDTKVILSVIAGFAFQAAGPGEVEPTSEADWVNAENGGKLPTVAMTDERPSLNLFVKDTYYKLPEEHRAEYVEKILPPLVDKSTRQHNRWMKAFVSRNVADISLLKTFDFGPFHIKIIDDILDKWQEYLPASFLLRHRGYALSYIRQPELDRLTEAIAKQEPEYRQTNAGKHWSQYMDFCRSSEPFEKLQAFLDEKPESKVPNGITVESLTAEYAERAAVVVRHPIKFASEPAKFVVSTDVIMDGLEAHGGAYRGYSDTAYRMQQQMLYQRTLEQIAADVESLRTEEWLNSLDRQPVVLPSWLHLQVTILPSPKVNQVVEEPEKEFVRRVLQLVERCGADPTLLSGFKLLEEVMGSPQGAKILSCALLLGDGPTNEHTSLYGTLRIQLAQIMVSRLDSAELELNDEVKAMLRKWKASPSEYVPRVGWRFDNALS
;
A
#
# COMPACT_ATOMS: atom_id res chain seq x y z
N MET A 1 -10.82 -36.90 -15.74
CA MET A 1 -11.68 -38.08 -15.94
C MET A 1 -11.91 -38.88 -14.66
N LEU A 2 -10.94 -39.62 -14.09
CA LEU A 2 -11.22 -40.43 -12.87
C LEU A 2 -11.66 -39.59 -11.65
N GLY A 3 -10.98 -38.47 -11.37
CA GLY A 3 -11.35 -37.58 -10.26
C GLY A 3 -12.74 -36.95 -10.40
N GLU A 4 -13.13 -36.58 -11.62
CA GLU A 4 -14.47 -36.04 -11.93
C GLU A 4 -15.54 -37.12 -11.78
N ILE A 5 -15.30 -38.33 -12.29
CA ILE A 5 -16.20 -39.48 -12.13
C ILE A 5 -16.42 -39.81 -10.65
N LEU A 6 -15.36 -39.77 -9.83
CA LEU A 6 -15.47 -40.00 -8.38
C LEU A 6 -16.19 -38.88 -7.64
N ALA A 7 -15.98 -37.62 -8.04
CA ALA A 7 -16.71 -36.49 -7.48
C ALA A 7 -18.22 -36.56 -7.81
N GLU A 8 -18.58 -37.08 -8.98
CA GLU A 8 -19.97 -37.23 -9.45
C GLU A 8 -20.65 -38.53 -9.00
N ALA A 9 -19.89 -39.56 -8.61
CA ALA A 9 -20.41 -40.85 -8.21
C ALA A 9 -21.27 -40.76 -6.94
N THR A 10 -22.59 -40.87 -7.10
CA THR A 10 -23.57 -40.95 -5.99
C THR A 10 -23.65 -42.36 -5.37
N SER A 11 -23.03 -43.35 -6.01
CA SER A 11 -23.09 -44.77 -5.62
C SER A 11 -22.03 -45.19 -4.59
N LEU A 12 -21.04 -44.34 -4.30
CA LEU A 12 -19.96 -44.62 -3.34
C LEU A 12 -20.13 -43.78 -2.07
N PRO A 13 -19.79 -44.32 -0.89
CA PRO A 13 -19.70 -43.52 0.32
C PRO A 13 -18.71 -42.37 0.15
N ILE A 14 -19.08 -41.16 0.57
CA ILE A 14 -18.24 -39.96 0.51
C ILE A 14 -16.85 -40.18 1.12
N SER A 15 -16.77 -40.88 2.26
CA SER A 15 -15.50 -41.19 2.92
C SER A 15 -14.58 -42.04 2.04
N MET A 16 -15.13 -42.93 1.22
CA MET A 16 -14.39 -43.71 0.24
C MET A 16 -13.91 -42.82 -0.91
N ASN A 17 -14.75 -41.92 -1.43
CA ASN A 17 -14.34 -40.96 -2.47
C ASN A 17 -13.18 -40.07 -1.99
N ILE A 18 -13.29 -39.52 -0.78
CA ILE A 18 -12.23 -38.70 -0.18
C ILE A 18 -10.93 -39.51 -0.03
N SER A 19 -11.01 -40.75 0.48
CA SER A 19 -9.84 -41.62 0.63
C SER A 19 -9.16 -41.93 -0.70
N VAL A 20 -9.94 -42.23 -1.75
CA VAL A 20 -9.40 -42.49 -3.10
C VAL A 20 -8.75 -41.24 -3.70
N LEU A 21 -9.39 -40.07 -3.56
CA LEU A 21 -8.83 -38.80 -4.05
C LEU A 21 -7.56 -38.42 -3.29
N GLN A 22 -7.50 -38.67 -1.98
CA GLN A 22 -6.31 -38.46 -1.17
C GLN A 22 -5.16 -39.37 -1.58
N ASN A 23 -5.42 -40.65 -1.82
CA ASN A 23 -4.41 -41.58 -2.34
C ASN A 23 -3.96 -41.17 -3.74
N LEU A 24 -4.88 -40.78 -4.62
CA LEU A 24 -4.55 -40.31 -5.97
C LEU A 24 -3.63 -39.07 -5.93
N PHE A 25 -3.89 -38.14 -5.01
CA PHE A 25 -3.04 -36.97 -4.82
C PHE A 25 -1.64 -37.36 -4.34
N ASN A 26 -1.55 -38.20 -3.31
CA ASN A 26 -0.28 -38.58 -2.67
C ASN A 26 0.61 -39.47 -3.56
N GLU A 27 0.00 -40.36 -4.35
CA GLU A 27 0.72 -41.32 -5.21
C GLU A 27 1.04 -40.74 -6.60
N SER A 28 0.52 -39.55 -6.93
CA SER A 28 0.76 -38.94 -8.24
C SER A 28 1.96 -38.00 -8.21
N HIS A 29 2.86 -38.19 -9.17
CA HIS A 29 3.97 -37.28 -9.46
C HIS A 29 3.65 -36.28 -10.58
N HIS A 30 2.37 -36.12 -10.93
CA HIS A 30 1.92 -35.18 -11.97
C HIS A 30 1.03 -34.09 -11.38
N THR A 31 1.48 -32.85 -11.48
CA THR A 31 0.80 -31.69 -10.89
C THR A 31 -0.63 -31.49 -11.42
N ASP A 32 -0.91 -31.87 -12.67
CA ASP A 32 -2.26 -31.85 -13.24
C ASP A 32 -3.21 -32.83 -12.55
N VAL A 33 -2.72 -34.01 -12.18
CA VAL A 33 -3.51 -35.03 -11.49
C VAL A 33 -3.78 -34.60 -10.05
N GLN A 34 -2.76 -34.07 -9.37
CA GLN A 34 -2.89 -33.47 -8.04
C GLN A 34 -3.91 -32.32 -8.04
N SER A 35 -3.81 -31.39 -8.98
CA SER A 35 -4.74 -30.25 -9.12
C SER A 35 -6.18 -30.70 -9.39
N ARG A 36 -6.36 -31.76 -10.20
CA ARG A 36 -7.68 -32.37 -10.42
C ARG A 36 -8.23 -33.06 -9.18
N ALA A 37 -7.39 -33.75 -8.40
CA ALA A 37 -7.80 -34.38 -7.15
C ALA A 37 -8.27 -33.33 -6.12
N VAL A 38 -7.52 -32.23 -5.97
CA VAL A 38 -7.92 -31.08 -5.13
C VAL A 38 -9.25 -30.51 -5.60
N SER A 39 -9.40 -30.25 -6.90
CA SER A 39 -10.66 -29.72 -7.46
C SER A 39 -11.84 -30.65 -7.22
N ALA A 40 -11.64 -31.96 -7.37
CA ALA A 40 -12.66 -32.97 -7.09
C ALA A 40 -13.07 -32.99 -5.61
N VAL A 41 -12.11 -32.84 -4.68
CA VAL A 41 -12.40 -32.75 -3.24
C VAL A 41 -13.17 -31.47 -2.91
N LEU A 42 -12.84 -30.33 -3.54
CA LEU A 42 -13.60 -29.08 -3.38
C LEU A 42 -15.05 -29.22 -3.83
N SER A 43 -15.31 -29.94 -4.93
CA SER A 43 -16.67 -30.20 -5.41
C SER A 43 -17.50 -31.12 -4.49
N LEU A 44 -16.91 -31.70 -3.44
CA LEU A 44 -17.64 -32.48 -2.45
C LEU A 44 -18.32 -31.60 -1.39
N PHE A 45 -17.98 -30.31 -1.24
CA PHE A 45 -18.66 -29.44 -0.26
C PHE A 45 -20.18 -29.41 -0.46
N ASP A 46 -20.65 -29.46 -1.71
CA ASP A 46 -22.09 -29.46 -2.04
C ASP A 46 -22.82 -30.77 -1.66
N LYS A 47 -22.08 -31.84 -1.34
CA LYS A 47 -22.61 -33.21 -1.22
C LYS A 47 -22.50 -33.79 0.18
N VAL A 48 -21.81 -33.12 1.10
CA VAL A 48 -21.36 -33.73 2.36
C VAL A 48 -21.87 -32.96 3.57
N PHE A 49 -22.47 -33.68 4.52
CA PHE A 49 -22.96 -33.10 5.78
C PHE A 49 -21.83 -32.78 6.79
N ASP A 50 -20.70 -33.50 6.74
CA ASP A 50 -19.52 -33.24 7.58
C ASP A 50 -18.34 -32.69 6.76
N THR A 51 -18.24 -31.37 6.72
CA THR A 51 -17.19 -30.64 6.00
C THR A 51 -15.83 -30.70 6.68
N LYS A 52 -15.74 -31.18 7.94
CA LYS A 52 -14.46 -31.25 8.68
C LYS A 52 -13.48 -32.21 8.02
N VAL A 53 -13.99 -33.34 7.52
CA VAL A 53 -13.17 -34.34 6.82
C VAL A 53 -12.59 -33.75 5.54
N ILE A 54 -13.40 -33.00 4.78
CA ILE A 54 -12.97 -32.33 3.55
C ILE A 54 -11.88 -31.31 3.85
N LEU A 55 -12.10 -30.43 4.83
CA LEU A 55 -11.13 -29.42 5.24
C LEU A 55 -9.81 -30.04 5.73
N SER A 56 -9.87 -31.14 6.47
CA SER A 56 -8.67 -31.85 6.92
C SER A 56 -7.85 -32.39 5.76
N VAL A 57 -8.49 -32.91 4.72
CA VAL A 57 -7.80 -33.44 3.52
C VAL A 57 -7.21 -32.31 2.69
N ILE A 58 -7.98 -31.22 2.48
CA ILE A 58 -7.50 -30.01 1.82
C ILE A 58 -6.29 -29.42 2.54
N ALA A 59 -6.31 -29.35 3.88
CA ALA A 59 -5.17 -28.87 4.66
C ALA A 59 -3.91 -29.72 4.40
N GLY A 60 -4.08 -31.05 4.33
CA GLY A 60 -3.00 -31.97 3.97
C GLY A 60 -2.41 -31.69 2.58
N PHE A 61 -3.27 -31.45 1.59
CA PHE A 61 -2.84 -31.10 0.23
C PHE A 61 -2.14 -29.74 0.16
N ALA A 62 -2.71 -28.73 0.84
CA ALA A 62 -2.13 -27.39 0.92
C ALA A 62 -0.72 -27.41 1.54
N PHE A 63 -0.50 -28.22 2.58
CA PHE A 63 0.82 -28.38 3.18
C PHE A 63 1.87 -28.97 2.23
N GLN A 64 1.48 -29.80 1.26
CA GLN A 64 2.42 -30.27 0.24
C GLN A 64 2.76 -29.15 -0.75
N ALA A 65 1.76 -28.37 -1.19
CA ALA A 65 1.99 -27.19 -2.07
C ALA A 65 2.81 -26.07 -1.40
N ALA A 66 2.91 -26.06 -0.07
CA ALA A 66 3.70 -25.10 0.69
C ALA A 66 5.22 -25.26 0.52
N GLY A 67 5.70 -26.43 0.07
CA GLY A 67 7.12 -26.77 -0.07
C GLY A 67 7.84 -26.01 -1.20
N PRO A 68 9.13 -26.28 -1.45
CA PRO A 68 9.92 -25.67 -2.53
C PRO A 68 9.37 -25.93 -3.94
N GLY A 69 8.77 -27.09 -4.14
CA GLY A 69 7.99 -27.45 -5.32
C GLY A 69 6.71 -28.19 -4.91
N GLU A 70 5.84 -28.47 -5.88
CA GLU A 70 4.53 -29.10 -5.64
C GLU A 70 4.51 -30.62 -5.88
N VAL A 71 5.51 -31.14 -6.60
CA VAL A 71 5.51 -32.53 -7.06
C VAL A 71 5.93 -33.51 -5.96
N GLU A 72 7.00 -33.18 -5.24
CA GLU A 72 7.56 -34.04 -4.20
C GLU A 72 7.78 -33.26 -2.90
N PRO A 73 7.26 -33.75 -1.77
CA PRO A 73 7.50 -33.13 -0.48
C PRO A 73 8.97 -33.30 -0.08
N THR A 74 9.59 -32.22 0.39
CA THR A 74 10.97 -32.27 0.93
C THR A 74 10.95 -32.93 2.31
N SER A 75 11.69 -34.02 2.48
CA SER A 75 11.76 -34.72 3.77
C SER A 75 12.64 -33.97 4.77
N GLU A 76 12.50 -34.26 6.08
CA GLU A 76 13.40 -33.67 7.08
C GLU A 76 14.86 -34.11 6.90
N ALA A 77 15.11 -35.31 6.37
CA ALA A 77 16.46 -35.75 6.06
C ALA A 77 17.08 -34.89 4.94
N ASP A 78 16.29 -34.55 3.92
CA ASP A 78 16.74 -33.66 2.84
C ASP A 78 17.03 -32.26 3.35
N TRP A 79 16.19 -31.73 4.24
CA TRP A 79 16.43 -30.43 4.86
C TRP A 79 17.70 -30.41 5.70
N VAL A 80 17.91 -31.41 6.57
CA VAL A 80 19.13 -31.50 7.39
C VAL A 80 20.36 -31.63 6.50
N ASN A 81 20.30 -32.40 5.41
CA ASN A 81 21.38 -32.48 4.45
C ASN A 81 21.65 -31.12 3.79
N ALA A 82 20.61 -30.42 3.33
CA ALA A 82 20.72 -29.11 2.69
C ALA A 82 21.30 -28.03 3.62
N GLU A 83 20.90 -28.03 4.90
CA GLU A 83 21.38 -27.11 5.95
C GLU A 83 22.86 -27.35 6.29
N ASN A 84 23.34 -28.58 6.15
CA ASN A 84 24.74 -28.96 6.35
C ASN A 84 25.60 -28.86 5.07
N GLY A 85 25.15 -28.10 4.06
CA GLY A 85 25.91 -27.85 2.83
C GLY A 85 25.67 -28.85 1.69
N GLY A 86 24.72 -29.80 1.85
CA GLY A 86 24.29 -30.74 0.82
C GLY A 86 23.55 -30.07 -0.35
N LYS A 87 22.80 -30.81 -1.16
CA LYS A 87 22.04 -30.22 -2.28
C LYS A 87 20.79 -29.49 -1.76
N LEU A 88 20.55 -28.24 -2.20
CA LEU A 88 19.28 -27.56 -1.91
C LEU A 88 18.12 -28.23 -2.67
N PRO A 89 16.92 -28.30 -2.07
CA PRO A 89 15.71 -28.62 -2.82
C PRO A 89 15.51 -27.64 -3.98
N THR A 90 15.12 -28.16 -5.14
CA THR A 90 14.78 -27.34 -6.31
C THR A 90 13.52 -26.53 -6.00
N VAL A 91 13.57 -25.23 -6.29
CA VAL A 91 12.42 -24.33 -6.14
C VAL A 91 11.67 -24.25 -7.45
N ALA A 92 10.37 -24.58 -7.43
CA ALA A 92 9.46 -24.33 -8.54
C ALA A 92 9.21 -22.81 -8.64
N MET A 93 9.37 -22.27 -9.85
CA MET A 93 9.17 -20.86 -10.13
C MET A 93 7.69 -20.48 -9.97
N THR A 94 7.41 -19.17 -9.96
CA THR A 94 6.05 -18.65 -9.68
C THR A 94 4.99 -19.20 -10.65
N ASP A 95 5.32 -19.37 -11.92
CA ASP A 95 4.46 -19.91 -12.97
C ASP A 95 4.33 -21.45 -12.94
N GLU A 96 5.16 -22.13 -12.15
CA GLU A 96 5.21 -23.60 -12.02
C GLU A 96 4.47 -24.10 -10.77
N ARG A 97 3.55 -23.30 -10.23
CA ARG A 97 2.82 -23.58 -8.98
C ARG A 97 1.28 -23.59 -9.11
N PRO A 98 0.71 -24.46 -9.97
CA PRO A 98 -0.73 -24.50 -10.22
C PRO A 98 -1.55 -24.94 -9.00
N SER A 99 -1.03 -25.81 -8.13
CA SER A 99 -1.75 -26.28 -6.94
C SER A 99 -1.89 -25.14 -5.92
N LEU A 100 -0.84 -24.36 -5.72
CA LEU A 100 -0.87 -23.18 -4.86
C LEU A 100 -1.88 -22.14 -5.38
N ASN A 101 -1.85 -21.89 -6.70
CA ASN A 101 -2.83 -21.01 -7.35
C ASN A 101 -4.27 -21.53 -7.17
N LEU A 102 -4.48 -22.84 -7.26
CA LEU A 102 -5.78 -23.45 -7.00
C LEU A 102 -6.26 -23.15 -5.58
N PHE A 103 -5.44 -23.37 -4.55
CA PHE A 103 -5.82 -23.13 -3.16
C PHE A 103 -6.14 -21.66 -2.85
N VAL A 104 -5.44 -20.73 -3.49
CA VAL A 104 -5.51 -19.31 -3.14
C VAL A 104 -6.50 -18.55 -4.04
N LYS A 105 -6.56 -18.85 -5.33
CA LYS A 105 -7.35 -18.10 -6.31
C LYS A 105 -8.62 -18.85 -6.69
N ASP A 106 -8.46 -20.05 -7.24
CA ASP A 106 -9.58 -20.77 -7.84
C ASP A 106 -10.58 -21.29 -6.79
N THR A 107 -10.10 -21.67 -5.61
CA THR A 107 -10.96 -22.15 -4.53
C THR A 107 -12.02 -21.12 -4.14
N TYR A 108 -11.74 -19.82 -4.23
CA TYR A 108 -12.73 -18.79 -3.91
C TYR A 108 -14.02 -18.97 -4.72
N TYR A 109 -13.89 -19.27 -6.02
CA TYR A 109 -15.03 -19.44 -6.93
C TYR A 109 -15.68 -20.82 -6.83
N LYS A 110 -14.95 -21.83 -6.32
CA LYS A 110 -15.42 -23.21 -6.20
C LYS A 110 -16.08 -23.50 -4.85
N LEU A 111 -15.72 -22.75 -3.82
CA LEU A 111 -16.18 -23.00 -2.46
C LEU A 111 -17.48 -22.23 -2.16
N PRO A 112 -18.53 -22.92 -1.64
CA PRO A 112 -19.73 -22.25 -1.15
C PRO A 112 -19.41 -21.19 -0.11
N GLU A 113 -20.17 -20.10 -0.12
CA GLU A 113 -19.90 -18.90 0.69
C GLU A 113 -19.86 -19.19 2.20
N GLU A 114 -20.73 -20.07 2.67
CA GLU A 114 -20.84 -20.51 4.06
C GLU A 114 -19.58 -21.20 4.60
N HIS A 115 -18.72 -21.72 3.71
CA HIS A 115 -17.49 -22.43 4.10
C HIS A 115 -16.23 -21.58 3.94
N ARG A 116 -16.32 -20.40 3.32
CA ARG A 116 -15.16 -19.54 3.04
C ARG A 116 -14.48 -19.03 4.30
N ALA A 117 -15.23 -18.65 5.33
CA ALA A 117 -14.65 -18.21 6.60
C ALA A 117 -13.82 -19.33 7.27
N GLU A 118 -14.38 -20.54 7.34
CA GLU A 118 -13.70 -21.71 7.92
C GLU A 118 -12.48 -22.15 7.08
N TYR A 119 -12.58 -22.06 5.76
CA TYR A 119 -11.47 -22.33 4.85
C TYR A 119 -10.32 -21.34 5.04
N VAL A 120 -10.64 -20.03 5.11
CA VAL A 120 -9.63 -19.01 5.38
C VAL A 120 -8.97 -19.27 6.73
N GLU A 121 -9.73 -19.54 7.80
CA GLU A 121 -9.15 -19.79 9.12
C GLU A 121 -8.23 -21.02 9.13
N LYS A 122 -8.66 -22.14 8.53
CA LYS A 122 -8.00 -23.44 8.68
C LYS A 122 -6.96 -23.77 7.61
N ILE A 123 -7.02 -23.13 6.45
CA ILE A 123 -6.18 -23.48 5.30
C ILE A 123 -5.17 -22.39 4.96
N LEU A 124 -5.62 -21.14 4.76
CA LEU A 124 -4.76 -20.12 4.13
C LEU A 124 -3.60 -19.63 5.04
N PRO A 125 -3.80 -19.12 6.27
CA PRO A 125 -2.70 -18.78 7.15
C PRO A 125 -1.77 -19.96 7.46
N PRO A 126 -2.27 -21.18 7.78
CA PRO A 126 -1.39 -22.33 7.98
C PRO A 126 -0.56 -22.70 6.74
N LEU A 127 -1.12 -22.58 5.53
CA LEU A 127 -0.40 -22.75 4.27
C LEU A 127 0.76 -21.74 4.16
N VAL A 128 0.47 -20.45 4.40
CA VAL A 128 1.49 -19.40 4.38
C VAL A 128 2.55 -19.65 5.45
N ASP A 129 2.16 -19.98 6.67
CA ASP A 129 3.10 -20.29 7.77
C ASP A 129 4.03 -21.45 7.43
N LYS A 130 3.47 -22.53 6.87
CA LYS A 130 4.25 -23.69 6.45
C LYS A 130 5.22 -23.33 5.32
N SER A 131 4.77 -22.53 4.34
CA SER A 131 5.63 -22.10 3.25
C SER A 131 6.72 -21.15 3.72
N THR A 132 6.39 -20.17 4.57
CA THR A 132 7.33 -19.24 5.18
C THR A 132 8.41 -19.96 5.97
N ARG A 133 8.04 -20.95 6.81
CA ARG A 133 9.02 -21.75 7.56
C ARG A 133 9.99 -22.48 6.65
N GLN A 134 9.50 -23.13 5.60
CA GLN A 134 10.35 -23.88 4.67
C GLN A 134 11.22 -22.95 3.83
N HIS A 135 10.68 -21.83 3.35
CA HIS A 135 11.43 -20.84 2.58
C HIS A 135 12.53 -20.20 3.43
N ASN A 136 12.27 -19.89 4.70
CA ASN A 136 13.29 -19.40 5.61
C ASN A 136 14.43 -20.40 5.81
N ARG A 137 14.16 -21.71 5.94
CA ARG A 137 15.21 -22.76 5.98
C ARG A 137 16.03 -22.74 4.70
N TRP A 138 15.35 -22.71 3.56
CA TRP A 138 15.98 -22.70 2.25
C TRP A 138 16.88 -21.48 2.05
N MET A 139 16.38 -20.26 2.33
CA MET A 139 17.13 -19.02 2.16
C MET A 139 18.35 -18.96 3.07
N LYS A 140 18.22 -19.39 4.33
CA LYS A 140 19.33 -19.45 5.27
C LYS A 140 20.39 -20.47 4.83
N ALA A 141 19.97 -21.64 4.35
CA ALA A 141 20.86 -22.66 3.82
C ALA A 141 21.54 -22.25 2.50
N PHE A 142 20.88 -21.44 1.67
CA PHE A 142 21.46 -20.88 0.45
C PHE A 142 22.52 -19.83 0.77
N VAL A 143 22.23 -18.89 1.67
CA VAL A 143 23.16 -17.82 2.03
C VAL A 143 24.35 -18.34 2.82
N SER A 144 24.16 -19.31 3.74
CA SER A 144 25.25 -19.87 4.56
C SER A 144 26.35 -20.57 3.77
N ARG A 145 26.08 -20.99 2.53
CA ARG A 145 27.09 -21.59 1.63
C ARG A 145 28.09 -20.56 1.11
N ASN A 146 27.68 -19.31 1.06
CA ASN A 146 28.39 -18.24 0.37
C ASN A 146 28.87 -17.14 1.32
N VAL A 147 28.29 -17.06 2.52
CA VAL A 147 28.57 -16.01 3.50
C VAL A 147 28.83 -16.62 4.87
N ALA A 148 30.01 -16.34 5.44
CA ALA A 148 30.43 -16.91 6.73
C ALA A 148 29.70 -16.29 7.94
N ASP A 149 29.36 -15.01 7.89
CA ASP A 149 28.56 -14.35 8.93
C ASP A 149 27.08 -14.30 8.56
N ILE A 150 26.31 -15.23 9.13
CA ILE A 150 24.86 -15.31 9.00
C ILE A 150 24.12 -14.77 10.23
N SER A 151 24.81 -14.06 11.14
CA SER A 151 24.19 -13.53 12.37
C SER A 151 23.01 -12.60 12.06
N LEU A 152 23.14 -11.80 11.01
CA LEU A 152 22.09 -10.91 10.48
C LEU A 152 20.84 -11.66 9.99
N LEU A 153 20.96 -12.95 9.66
CA LEU A 153 19.86 -13.77 9.13
C LEU A 153 19.07 -14.51 10.19
N LYS A 154 19.54 -14.54 11.44
CA LYS A 154 18.87 -15.31 12.51
C LYS A 154 17.42 -14.88 12.69
N THR A 155 17.19 -13.58 12.73
CA THR A 155 15.86 -12.95 12.90
C THR A 155 15.19 -12.56 11.58
N PHE A 156 15.85 -12.83 10.45
CA PHE A 156 15.30 -12.49 9.14
C PHE A 156 14.14 -13.43 8.80
N ASP A 157 13.04 -12.84 8.35
CA ASP A 157 11.89 -13.54 7.80
C ASP A 157 11.79 -13.24 6.31
N PHE A 158 12.04 -14.26 5.48
CA PHE A 158 11.99 -14.15 4.02
C PHE A 158 10.56 -14.31 3.46
N GLY A 159 9.55 -14.57 4.29
CA GLY A 159 8.19 -14.85 3.82
C GLY A 159 8.08 -16.20 3.10
N PRO A 160 6.96 -16.48 2.39
CA PRO A 160 6.73 -17.75 1.70
C PRO A 160 7.51 -17.86 0.38
N PHE A 161 7.65 -19.07 -0.17
CA PHE A 161 8.37 -19.30 -1.44
C PHE A 161 7.80 -18.48 -2.59
N HIS A 162 6.47 -18.48 -2.72
CA HIS A 162 5.77 -17.60 -3.65
C HIS A 162 5.27 -16.38 -2.88
N ILE A 163 6.12 -15.36 -2.78
CA ILE A 163 5.89 -14.21 -1.91
C ILE A 163 4.58 -13.46 -2.19
N LYS A 164 4.18 -13.35 -3.47
CA LYS A 164 2.92 -12.70 -3.91
C LYS A 164 1.65 -13.39 -3.40
N ILE A 165 1.76 -14.60 -2.84
CA ILE A 165 0.61 -15.27 -2.22
C ILE A 165 -0.05 -14.43 -1.13
N ILE A 166 0.70 -13.59 -0.41
CA ILE A 166 0.16 -12.76 0.66
C ILE A 166 -0.79 -11.71 0.07
N ASP A 167 -0.40 -11.07 -1.04
CA ASP A 167 -1.27 -10.15 -1.78
C ASP A 167 -2.45 -10.86 -2.40
N ASP A 168 -2.23 -12.01 -3.05
CA ASP A 168 -3.30 -12.79 -3.65
C ASP A 168 -4.36 -13.21 -2.63
N ILE A 169 -3.93 -13.61 -1.42
CA ILE A 169 -4.83 -13.92 -0.30
C ILE A 169 -5.58 -12.66 0.14
N LEU A 170 -4.87 -11.56 0.35
CA LEU A 170 -5.47 -10.31 0.80
C LEU A 170 -6.51 -9.79 -0.19
N ASP A 171 -6.18 -9.73 -1.48
CA ASP A 171 -7.07 -9.29 -2.56
C ASP A 171 -8.32 -10.15 -2.68
N LYS A 172 -8.16 -11.49 -2.64
CA LYS A 172 -9.28 -12.41 -2.90
C LYS A 172 -10.13 -12.72 -1.69
N TRP A 173 -9.54 -12.67 -0.49
CA TRP A 173 -10.19 -13.17 0.73
C TRP A 173 -10.40 -12.10 1.79
N GLN A 174 -10.17 -10.81 1.50
CA GLN A 174 -10.31 -9.71 2.48
C GLN A 174 -11.57 -9.76 3.34
N GLU A 175 -12.74 -10.09 2.77
CA GLU A 175 -14.02 -10.18 3.48
C GLU A 175 -14.00 -11.24 4.60
N TYR A 176 -13.17 -12.27 4.49
CA TYR A 176 -13.10 -13.39 5.42
C TYR A 176 -11.80 -13.40 6.25
N LEU A 177 -10.89 -12.45 6.01
CA LEU A 177 -9.63 -12.36 6.72
C LEU A 177 -9.79 -11.63 8.05
N PRO A 178 -9.11 -12.08 9.13
CA PRO A 178 -9.02 -11.31 10.36
C PRO A 178 -8.16 -10.06 10.14
N ALA A 179 -8.44 -8.97 10.86
CA ALA A 179 -7.65 -7.74 10.83
C ALA A 179 -6.17 -7.98 11.16
N SER A 180 -5.85 -8.99 11.98
CA SER A 180 -4.47 -9.39 12.29
C SER A 180 -3.67 -9.84 11.05
N PHE A 181 -4.33 -10.20 9.95
CA PHE A 181 -3.66 -10.51 8.69
C PHE A 181 -2.95 -9.28 8.09
N LEU A 182 -3.41 -8.06 8.39
CA LEU A 182 -2.75 -6.82 7.97
C LEU A 182 -1.32 -6.72 8.49
N LEU A 183 -1.05 -7.22 9.71
CA LEU A 183 0.29 -7.26 10.29
C LEU A 183 1.23 -8.19 9.51
N ARG A 184 0.71 -9.30 9.00
CA ARG A 184 1.48 -10.20 8.13
C ARG A 184 1.77 -9.54 6.79
N HIS A 185 0.76 -8.93 6.19
CA HIS A 185 0.92 -8.17 4.96
C HIS A 185 1.88 -6.98 5.15
N ARG A 186 1.98 -6.39 6.34
CA ARG A 186 2.96 -5.32 6.64
C ARG A 186 4.39 -5.77 6.40
N GLY A 187 4.78 -6.94 6.92
CA GLY A 187 6.13 -7.48 6.75
C GLY A 187 6.49 -7.68 5.28
N TYR A 188 5.51 -8.10 4.49
CA TYR A 188 5.62 -8.22 3.04
C TYR A 188 5.77 -6.87 2.34
N ALA A 189 4.87 -5.92 2.62
CA ALA A 189 4.81 -4.62 1.97
C ALA A 189 5.97 -3.68 2.35
N LEU A 190 6.69 -4.00 3.43
CA LEU A 190 7.87 -3.27 3.90
C LEU A 190 9.17 -4.05 3.65
N SER A 191 9.13 -5.09 2.83
CA SER A 191 10.30 -5.93 2.51
C SER A 191 11.47 -5.14 1.90
N TYR A 192 11.18 -4.05 1.18
CA TYR A 192 12.19 -3.17 0.58
C TYR A 192 13.14 -2.54 1.62
N ILE A 193 12.71 -2.36 2.87
CA ILE A 193 13.54 -1.75 3.93
C ILE A 193 14.81 -2.55 4.18
N ARG A 194 14.77 -3.86 3.93
CA ARG A 194 15.90 -4.79 4.13
C ARG A 194 16.86 -4.87 2.94
N GLN A 195 16.59 -4.12 1.88
CA GLN A 195 17.38 -4.21 0.65
C GLN A 195 18.85 -3.87 0.81
N PRO A 196 19.26 -2.84 1.58
CA PRO A 196 20.69 -2.57 1.79
C PRO A 196 21.45 -3.74 2.43
N GLU A 197 20.81 -4.55 3.29
CA GLU A 197 21.39 -5.79 3.81
C GLU A 197 21.44 -6.88 2.73
N LEU A 198 20.35 -7.05 1.98
CA LEU A 198 20.23 -8.08 0.96
C LEU A 198 21.15 -7.85 -0.25
N ASP A 199 21.40 -6.59 -0.63
CA ASP A 199 22.35 -6.23 -1.69
C ASP A 199 23.78 -6.59 -1.27
N ARG A 200 24.17 -6.34 -0.02
CA ARG A 200 25.47 -6.77 0.53
C ARG A 200 25.65 -8.29 0.49
N LEU A 201 24.60 -9.03 0.82
CA LEU A 201 24.60 -10.50 0.70
C LEU A 201 24.71 -10.94 -0.75
N THR A 202 23.96 -10.30 -1.65
CA THR A 202 23.99 -10.58 -3.09
C THR A 202 25.38 -10.36 -3.67
N GLU A 203 26.07 -9.28 -3.29
CA GLU A 203 27.45 -9.04 -3.69
C GLU A 203 28.41 -10.10 -3.16
N ALA A 204 28.25 -10.54 -1.92
CA ALA A 204 29.09 -11.59 -1.34
C ALA A 204 28.89 -12.93 -2.06
N ILE A 205 27.63 -13.30 -2.37
CA ILE A 205 27.29 -14.48 -3.17
C ILE A 205 27.91 -14.38 -4.57
N ALA A 206 27.75 -13.25 -5.25
CA ALA A 206 28.28 -13.05 -6.60
C ALA A 206 29.82 -13.11 -6.66
N LYS A 207 30.51 -12.70 -5.59
CA LYS A 207 31.97 -12.81 -5.47
C LYS A 207 32.43 -14.26 -5.31
N GLN A 208 31.68 -15.05 -4.54
CA GLN A 208 32.02 -16.44 -4.25
C GLN A 208 31.63 -17.38 -5.41
N GLU A 209 30.48 -17.15 -6.03
CA GLU A 209 29.92 -17.96 -7.10
C GLU A 209 29.43 -17.05 -8.25
N PRO A 210 30.31 -16.64 -9.19
CA PRO A 210 29.94 -15.68 -10.25
C PRO A 210 28.78 -16.13 -11.15
N GLU A 211 28.58 -17.45 -11.29
CA GLU A 211 27.55 -18.04 -12.13
C GLU A 211 26.25 -18.34 -11.38
N TYR A 212 26.13 -17.96 -10.10
CA TYR A 212 24.98 -18.35 -9.25
C TYR A 212 23.63 -18.03 -9.91
N ARG A 213 23.52 -16.90 -10.63
CA ARG A 213 22.29 -16.45 -11.31
C ARG A 213 21.76 -17.42 -12.37
N GLN A 214 22.61 -18.31 -12.90
CA GLN A 214 22.18 -19.32 -13.88
C GLN A 214 21.59 -20.58 -13.22
N THR A 215 21.87 -20.77 -11.93
CA THR A 215 21.34 -21.90 -11.16
C THR A 215 19.88 -21.69 -10.78
N ASN A 216 19.15 -22.78 -10.46
CA ASN A 216 17.80 -22.68 -9.91
C ASN A 216 17.76 -21.81 -8.64
N ALA A 217 18.74 -21.98 -7.75
CA ALA A 217 18.81 -21.22 -6.50
C ALA A 217 19.05 -19.72 -6.73
N GLY A 218 19.97 -19.36 -7.63
CA GLY A 218 20.21 -17.95 -7.95
C GLY A 218 19.08 -17.29 -8.71
N LYS A 219 18.32 -18.03 -9.53
CA LYS A 219 17.08 -17.53 -10.15
C LYS A 219 16.02 -17.23 -9.09
N HIS A 220 15.79 -18.15 -8.15
CA HIS A 220 14.86 -17.93 -7.03
C HIS A 220 15.28 -16.73 -6.17
N TRP A 221 16.56 -16.64 -5.80
CA TRP A 221 17.11 -15.47 -5.09
C TRP A 221 16.86 -14.18 -5.85
N SER A 222 17.12 -14.16 -7.17
CA SER A 222 16.90 -12.97 -7.99
C SER A 222 15.43 -12.56 -8.04
N GLN A 223 14.51 -13.52 -8.18
CA GLN A 223 13.06 -13.26 -8.11
C GLN A 223 12.65 -12.65 -6.76
N TYR A 224 13.19 -13.18 -5.64
CA TYR A 224 12.96 -12.61 -4.32
C TYR A 224 13.50 -11.18 -4.20
N MET A 225 14.71 -10.92 -4.70
CA MET A 225 15.32 -9.59 -4.70
C MET A 225 14.49 -8.59 -5.51
N ASP A 226 14.05 -8.95 -6.71
CA ASP A 226 13.25 -8.10 -7.58
C ASP A 226 11.90 -7.79 -6.96
N PHE A 227 11.28 -8.79 -6.33
CA PHE A 227 10.05 -8.59 -5.57
C PHE A 227 10.22 -7.55 -4.47
N CYS A 228 11.25 -7.70 -3.63
CA CYS A 228 11.51 -6.76 -2.55
C CYS A 228 11.83 -5.34 -3.08
N ARG A 229 12.30 -5.20 -4.33
CA ARG A 229 12.55 -3.88 -4.97
C ARG A 229 11.26 -3.20 -5.42
N SER A 230 10.31 -3.97 -5.91
CA SER A 230 9.03 -3.47 -6.44
C SER A 230 7.93 -3.41 -5.38
N SER A 231 8.27 -3.45 -4.10
CA SER A 231 7.27 -3.45 -3.03
C SER A 231 6.64 -2.06 -2.87
N GLU A 232 5.32 -1.99 -2.92
CA GLU A 232 4.54 -0.77 -2.77
C GLU A 232 3.81 -0.75 -1.42
N PRO A 233 4.31 0.00 -0.41
CA PRO A 233 3.83 -0.15 0.97
C PRO A 233 2.35 0.18 1.20
N PHE A 234 1.77 1.03 0.37
CA PHE A 234 0.45 1.62 0.59
C PHE A 234 -0.61 1.21 -0.44
N GLU A 235 -0.21 0.70 -1.62
CA GLU A 235 -1.09 0.48 -2.78
C GLU A 235 -2.34 -0.34 -2.42
N LYS A 236 -2.16 -1.52 -1.82
CA LYS A 236 -3.26 -2.41 -1.43
C LYS A 236 -4.17 -1.83 -0.36
N LEU A 237 -3.61 -1.12 0.62
CA LEU A 237 -4.43 -0.50 1.66
C LEU A 237 -5.29 0.61 1.07
N GLN A 238 -4.72 1.41 0.16
CA GLN A 238 -5.45 2.48 -0.52
C GLN A 238 -6.60 1.92 -1.35
N ALA A 239 -6.36 0.83 -2.11
CA ALA A 239 -7.40 0.16 -2.88
C ALA A 239 -8.60 -0.28 -2.00
N PHE A 240 -8.35 -0.88 -0.83
CA PHE A 240 -9.44 -1.31 0.05
C PHE A 240 -10.18 -0.17 0.75
N LEU A 241 -9.47 0.91 1.09
CA LEU A 241 -10.09 2.11 1.63
C LEU A 241 -11.04 2.76 0.60
N ASP A 242 -10.76 2.60 -0.69
CA ASP A 242 -11.58 3.08 -1.79
C ASP A 242 -12.84 2.21 -2.05
N GLU A 243 -12.80 0.90 -1.77
CA GLU A 243 -13.85 -0.08 -2.11
C GLU A 243 -14.89 -0.39 -1.03
N LYS A 244 -14.80 0.22 0.17
CA LYS A 244 -15.60 -0.10 1.36
C LYS A 244 -15.43 -1.56 1.80
N PRO A 245 -14.59 -1.85 2.82
CA PRO A 245 -14.44 -3.21 3.32
C PRO A 245 -15.75 -3.71 3.96
N GLU A 246 -16.20 -4.89 3.54
CA GLU A 246 -17.35 -5.60 4.13
C GLU A 246 -16.90 -6.92 4.74
N SER A 247 -16.54 -6.88 6.02
CA SER A 247 -16.16 -8.10 6.74
C SER A 247 -17.34 -9.04 6.96
N LYS A 248 -17.12 -10.32 6.67
CA LYS A 248 -18.00 -11.46 6.94
C LYS A 248 -17.59 -12.26 8.17
N VAL A 249 -16.57 -11.80 8.91
CA VAL A 249 -16.07 -12.42 10.15
C VAL A 249 -16.00 -11.42 11.31
N PRO A 250 -16.21 -11.84 12.58
CA PRO A 250 -16.33 -10.91 13.72
C PRO A 250 -15.10 -10.02 13.99
N ASN A 251 -13.89 -10.52 13.70
CA ASN A 251 -12.63 -9.80 13.89
C ASN A 251 -11.98 -9.43 12.55
N GLY A 252 -12.78 -9.22 11.51
CA GLY A 252 -12.28 -9.00 10.16
C GLY A 252 -11.80 -7.58 9.90
N ILE A 253 -11.40 -7.34 8.66
CA ILE A 253 -10.84 -6.07 8.22
C ILE A 253 -11.96 -5.01 8.19
N THR A 254 -11.75 -3.91 8.92
CA THR A 254 -12.62 -2.71 8.90
C THR A 254 -11.84 -1.49 8.42
N VAL A 255 -12.54 -0.40 8.12
CA VAL A 255 -11.93 0.88 7.76
C VAL A 255 -10.97 1.35 8.86
N GLU A 256 -11.37 1.25 10.13
CA GLU A 256 -10.55 1.63 11.28
C GLU A 256 -9.27 0.78 11.37
N SER A 257 -9.36 -0.53 11.10
CA SER A 257 -8.18 -1.39 11.08
C SER A 257 -7.23 -1.04 9.92
N LEU A 258 -7.77 -0.69 8.76
CA LEU A 258 -6.99 -0.28 7.58
C LEU A 258 -6.30 1.06 7.81
N THR A 259 -7.00 2.06 8.37
CA THR A 259 -6.39 3.36 8.64
C THR A 259 -5.37 3.32 9.77
N ALA A 260 -5.60 2.50 10.80
CA ALA A 260 -4.59 2.22 11.83
C ALA A 260 -3.35 1.56 11.23
N GLU A 261 -3.52 0.53 10.39
CA GLU A 261 -2.41 -0.11 9.67
C GLU A 261 -1.69 0.88 8.74
N TYR A 262 -2.42 1.78 8.08
CA TYR A 262 -1.84 2.83 7.23
C TYR A 262 -0.91 3.75 8.01
N ALA A 263 -1.35 4.22 9.19
CA ALA A 263 -0.54 5.05 10.07
C ALA A 263 0.70 4.32 10.58
N GLU A 264 0.55 3.05 10.94
CA GLU A 264 1.64 2.20 11.38
C GLU A 264 2.69 1.98 10.27
N ARG A 265 2.27 1.73 9.03
CA ARG A 265 3.19 1.64 7.89
C ARG A 265 3.90 2.96 7.65
N ALA A 266 3.17 4.07 7.69
CA ALA A 266 3.75 5.40 7.54
C ALA A 266 4.83 5.67 8.60
N ALA A 267 4.59 5.31 9.85
CA ALA A 267 5.56 5.42 10.93
C ALA A 267 6.84 4.61 10.65
N VAL A 268 6.74 3.42 10.03
CA VAL A 268 7.94 2.66 9.65
C VAL A 268 8.63 3.27 8.44
N VAL A 269 7.89 3.65 7.39
CA VAL A 269 8.41 4.21 6.14
C VAL A 269 9.16 5.53 6.39
N VAL A 270 8.61 6.43 7.22
CA VAL A 270 9.29 7.71 7.52
C VAL A 270 10.64 7.51 8.22
N ARG A 271 10.76 6.45 9.04
CA ARG A 271 12.00 6.09 9.72
C ARG A 271 13.01 5.39 8.78
N HIS A 272 12.58 4.96 7.60
CA HIS A 272 13.40 4.30 6.57
C HIS A 272 13.16 4.94 5.19
N PRO A 273 13.58 6.21 4.98
CA PRO A 273 13.26 6.99 3.79
C PRO A 273 14.15 6.55 2.61
N ILE A 274 13.91 5.36 2.08
CA ILE A 274 14.61 4.82 0.92
C ILE A 274 13.60 4.43 -0.17
N LYS A 275 14.00 4.55 -1.43
CA LYS A 275 13.25 4.03 -2.57
C LYS A 275 14.19 3.40 -3.59
N PHE A 276 13.68 2.47 -4.38
CA PHE A 276 14.42 1.96 -5.53
C PHE A 276 14.35 2.98 -6.69
N ALA A 277 15.50 3.44 -7.17
CA ALA A 277 15.60 4.26 -8.37
C ALA A 277 16.05 3.37 -9.53
N SER A 278 15.21 3.24 -10.56
CA SER A 278 15.49 2.45 -11.77
C SER A 278 16.75 2.92 -12.50
N GLU A 279 17.06 4.21 -12.43
CA GLU A 279 18.29 4.81 -12.92
C GLU A 279 18.94 5.54 -11.74
N PRO A 280 20.04 5.04 -11.15
CA PRO A 280 21.00 4.05 -11.67
C PRO A 280 20.82 2.61 -11.12
N ALA A 281 19.58 2.10 -11.01
CA ALA A 281 19.24 0.77 -10.50
C ALA A 281 19.75 0.49 -9.08
N LYS A 282 19.49 1.41 -8.15
CA LYS A 282 19.89 1.29 -6.73
C LYS A 282 18.90 1.93 -5.79
N PHE A 283 18.99 1.58 -4.51
CA PHE A 283 18.26 2.31 -3.47
C PHE A 283 18.89 3.69 -3.22
N VAL A 284 18.02 4.69 -3.11
CA VAL A 284 18.39 6.08 -2.82
C VAL A 284 17.58 6.58 -1.64
N VAL A 285 18.15 7.51 -0.88
CA VAL A 285 17.43 8.22 0.18
C VAL A 285 16.36 9.10 -0.46
N SER A 286 15.11 8.93 -0.04
CA SER A 286 13.95 9.60 -0.63
C SER A 286 12.76 9.61 0.32
N THR A 287 12.03 10.72 0.35
CA THR A 287 10.76 10.86 1.08
C THR A 287 9.55 10.53 0.23
N ASP A 288 9.74 10.32 -1.07
CA ASP A 288 8.64 10.11 -2.02
C ASP A 288 7.73 8.94 -1.64
N VAL A 289 8.25 7.81 -1.13
CA VAL A 289 7.40 6.67 -0.75
C VAL A 289 6.32 7.05 0.28
N ILE A 290 6.67 7.86 1.29
CA ILE A 290 5.68 8.34 2.25
C ILE A 290 4.82 9.46 1.65
N MET A 291 5.38 10.36 0.85
CA MET A 291 4.61 11.45 0.26
C MET A 291 3.60 10.96 -0.77
N ASP A 292 3.98 10.06 -1.67
CA ASP A 292 3.10 9.40 -2.63
C ASP A 292 1.97 8.65 -1.91
N GLY A 293 2.29 7.96 -0.81
CA GLY A 293 1.29 7.32 0.05
C GLY A 293 0.32 8.33 0.68
N LEU A 294 0.82 9.43 1.23
CA LEU A 294 -0.04 10.46 1.82
C LEU A 294 -0.85 11.21 0.76
N GLU A 295 -0.32 11.42 -0.43
CA GLU A 295 -1.00 12.08 -1.55
C GLU A 295 -2.05 11.19 -2.18
N ALA A 296 -1.80 9.88 -2.34
CA ALA A 296 -2.82 8.94 -2.79
C ALA A 296 -4.01 8.92 -1.80
N HIS A 297 -3.70 8.88 -0.50
CA HIS A 297 -4.70 8.94 0.56
C HIS A 297 -5.41 10.30 0.64
N GLY A 298 -4.66 11.39 0.46
CA GLY A 298 -5.14 12.77 0.46
C GLY A 298 -5.95 13.16 -0.79
N GLY A 299 -5.61 12.61 -1.96
CA GLY A 299 -6.32 12.81 -3.22
C GLY A 299 -7.70 12.18 -3.20
N ALA A 300 -7.81 10.98 -2.62
CA ALA A 300 -9.09 10.33 -2.33
C ALA A 300 -9.98 11.16 -1.37
N TYR A 301 -9.37 11.95 -0.47
CA TYR A 301 -10.01 12.82 0.52
C TYR A 301 -10.39 14.22 -0.01
N ARG A 302 -9.57 14.82 -0.89
CA ARG A 302 -9.83 16.14 -1.49
C ARG A 302 -10.80 16.11 -2.66
N GLY A 303 -11.04 14.92 -3.21
CA GLY A 303 -11.95 14.72 -4.31
C GLY A 303 -13.38 15.15 -3.98
N TYR A 304 -14.08 15.63 -5.01
CA TYR A 304 -15.53 15.85 -5.01
C TYR A 304 -16.26 14.51 -5.18
N SER A 305 -15.80 13.44 -4.53
CA SER A 305 -16.43 12.13 -4.71
C SER A 305 -17.76 12.11 -3.97
N ASP A 306 -18.84 11.85 -4.71
CA ASP A 306 -20.23 11.93 -4.23
C ASP A 306 -20.73 10.65 -3.51
N THR A 307 -19.85 9.72 -3.13
CA THR A 307 -20.32 8.53 -2.39
C THR A 307 -20.53 8.87 -0.91
N ALA A 308 -21.73 8.59 -0.39
CA ALA A 308 -22.06 8.79 1.02
C ALA A 308 -21.07 8.08 1.96
N TYR A 309 -20.51 6.95 1.52
CA TYR A 309 -19.46 6.22 2.23
C TYR A 309 -18.18 7.05 2.43
N ARG A 310 -17.62 7.64 1.37
CA ARG A 310 -16.39 8.45 1.48
C ARG A 310 -16.62 9.69 2.33
N MET A 311 -17.79 10.32 2.20
CA MET A 311 -18.17 11.44 3.06
C MET A 311 -18.20 11.02 4.54
N GLN A 312 -18.75 9.84 4.87
CA GLN A 312 -18.82 9.33 6.24
C GLN A 312 -17.44 9.03 6.84
N GLN A 313 -16.52 8.49 6.04
CA GLN A 313 -15.17 8.10 6.50
C GLN A 313 -14.13 9.23 6.41
N GLN A 314 -14.51 10.36 5.83
CA GLN A 314 -13.62 11.50 5.63
C GLN A 314 -12.90 11.95 6.90
N MET A 315 -13.63 11.98 8.03
CA MET A 315 -13.07 12.38 9.32
C MET A 315 -12.00 11.43 9.84
N LEU A 316 -12.19 10.13 9.59
CA LEU A 316 -11.22 9.12 9.97
C LEU A 316 -9.94 9.29 9.14
N TYR A 317 -10.08 9.47 7.82
CA TYR A 317 -8.94 9.71 6.93
C TYR A 317 -8.15 10.97 7.28
N GLN A 318 -8.86 12.09 7.51
CA GLN A 318 -8.20 13.33 7.94
C GLN A 318 -7.44 13.13 9.25
N ARG A 319 -8.05 12.49 10.25
CA ARG A 319 -7.39 12.22 11.53
C ARG A 319 -6.15 11.35 11.36
N THR A 320 -6.22 10.34 10.49
CA THR A 320 -5.07 9.48 10.18
C THR A 320 -3.94 10.27 9.51
N LEU A 321 -4.25 11.12 8.53
CA LEU A 321 -3.26 12.01 7.91
C LEU A 321 -2.63 12.98 8.91
N GLU A 322 -3.45 13.61 9.77
CA GLU A 322 -2.99 14.50 10.83
C GLU A 322 -2.12 13.76 11.87
N GLN A 323 -2.47 12.51 12.21
CA GLN A 323 -1.68 11.66 13.11
C GLN A 323 -0.32 11.32 12.49
N ILE A 324 -0.28 10.91 11.22
CA ILE A 324 0.98 10.62 10.52
C ILE A 324 1.84 11.89 10.44
N ALA A 325 1.23 13.02 10.09
CA ALA A 325 1.94 14.29 10.04
C ALA A 325 2.52 14.67 11.41
N ALA A 326 1.76 14.49 12.49
CA ALA A 326 2.24 14.72 13.85
C ALA A 326 3.40 13.77 14.24
N ASP A 327 3.35 12.49 13.87
CA ASP A 327 4.48 11.56 14.10
C ASP A 327 5.74 12.03 13.35
N VAL A 328 5.60 12.41 12.08
CA VAL A 328 6.71 12.95 11.28
C VAL A 328 7.29 14.22 11.91
N GLU A 329 6.44 15.15 12.35
CA GLU A 329 6.88 16.37 13.04
C GLU A 329 7.57 16.08 14.38
N SER A 330 7.11 15.07 15.12
CA SER A 330 7.72 14.68 16.39
C SER A 330 9.18 14.22 16.25
N LEU A 331 9.56 13.74 15.06
CA LEU A 331 10.93 13.34 14.74
C LEU A 331 11.85 14.55 14.50
N ARG A 332 11.33 15.76 14.24
CA ARG A 332 12.12 16.99 14.07
C ARG A 332 12.51 17.61 15.41
N THR A 333 13.35 16.91 16.17
CA THR A 333 13.90 17.40 17.43
C THR A 333 15.12 18.31 17.20
N GLU A 334 15.50 19.11 18.19
CA GLU A 334 16.76 19.89 18.12
C GLU A 334 17.98 18.98 17.95
N GLU A 335 17.98 17.80 18.59
CA GLU A 335 19.02 16.79 18.42
C GLU A 335 19.09 16.29 16.97
N TRP A 336 17.93 15.99 16.36
CA TRP A 336 17.86 15.55 14.98
C TRP A 336 18.34 16.62 14.00
N LEU A 337 17.98 17.89 14.23
CA LEU A 337 18.40 19.03 13.39
C LEU A 337 19.91 19.27 13.43
N ASN A 338 20.54 19.03 14.58
CA ASN A 338 21.95 19.33 14.82
C ASN A 338 22.89 18.12 14.66
N SER A 339 22.36 16.92 14.38
CA SER A 339 23.15 15.70 14.22
C SER A 339 23.45 15.37 12.75
N LEU A 340 24.72 15.05 12.46
CA LEU A 340 25.14 14.55 11.14
C LEU A 340 24.74 13.08 10.92
N ASP A 341 24.62 12.31 12.01
CA ASP A 341 24.26 10.89 12.00
C ASP A 341 22.78 10.68 12.34
N ARG A 342 21.95 11.70 12.08
CA ARG A 342 20.53 11.71 12.41
C ARG A 342 19.77 10.54 11.78
N GLN A 343 18.82 10.02 12.54
CA GLN A 343 17.93 8.94 12.13
C GLN A 343 16.47 9.39 12.34
N PRO A 344 15.63 9.42 11.30
CA PRO A 344 15.94 9.13 9.89
C PRO A 344 16.86 10.19 9.25
N VAL A 345 17.57 9.83 8.18
CA VAL A 345 18.56 10.72 7.53
C VAL A 345 17.92 11.97 6.90
N VAL A 346 16.69 11.83 6.44
CA VAL A 346 15.86 12.90 5.87
C VAL A 346 14.42 12.73 6.35
N LEU A 347 13.71 13.84 6.49
CA LEU A 347 12.28 13.88 6.74
C LEU A 347 11.59 14.62 5.58
N PRO A 348 10.30 14.36 5.31
CA PRO A 348 9.53 15.12 4.33
C PRO A 348 9.64 16.63 4.52
N SER A 349 9.32 17.43 3.50
CA SER A 349 9.21 18.88 3.70
C SER A 349 8.05 19.19 4.64
N TRP A 350 8.26 20.07 5.62
CA TRP A 350 7.19 20.55 6.51
C TRP A 350 6.03 21.13 5.69
N LEU A 351 6.34 22.02 4.75
CA LEU A 351 5.31 22.66 3.93
C LEU A 351 4.56 21.63 3.09
N HIS A 352 5.28 20.67 2.49
CA HIS A 352 4.65 19.62 1.69
C HIS A 352 3.70 18.76 2.53
N LEU A 353 4.13 18.34 3.72
CA LEU A 353 3.31 17.59 4.66
C LEU A 353 2.07 18.39 5.09
N GLN A 354 2.24 19.66 5.46
CA GLN A 354 1.12 20.52 5.85
C GLN A 354 0.15 20.77 4.70
N VAL A 355 0.66 20.95 3.48
CA VAL A 355 -0.16 21.03 2.28
C VAL A 355 -0.94 19.74 2.14
N THR A 356 -0.34 18.55 2.26
CA THR A 356 -0.99 17.24 2.09
C THR A 356 -2.10 16.94 3.11
N ILE A 357 -2.09 17.54 4.29
CA ILE A 357 -3.16 17.38 5.29
C ILE A 357 -4.24 18.48 5.27
N LEU A 358 -4.19 19.41 4.30
CA LEU A 358 -5.23 20.44 4.18
C LEU A 358 -6.63 19.82 4.05
N PRO A 359 -7.64 20.39 4.75
CA PRO A 359 -8.98 19.83 4.74
C PRO A 359 -9.67 20.02 3.39
N SER A 360 -10.73 19.27 3.11
CA SER A 360 -11.48 19.44 1.87
C SER A 360 -12.26 20.76 1.87
N PRO A 361 -12.23 21.53 0.77
CA PRO A 361 -12.95 22.80 0.65
C PRO A 361 -14.46 22.61 0.46
N LYS A 362 -14.96 21.39 0.23
CA LYS A 362 -16.40 21.09 0.04
C LYS A 362 -16.98 20.29 1.19
N VAL A 363 -16.28 19.27 1.67
CA VAL A 363 -16.82 18.34 2.66
C VAL A 363 -15.98 18.44 3.92
N ASN A 364 -16.59 18.82 5.03
CA ASN A 364 -15.98 18.75 6.35
C ASN A 364 -17.12 18.65 7.36
N GLN A 365 -17.18 17.55 8.11
CA GLN A 365 -18.31 17.30 9.03
C GLN A 365 -18.17 18.05 10.37
N VAL A 366 -17.01 18.66 10.64
CA VAL A 366 -16.75 19.36 11.91
C VAL A 366 -17.13 20.83 11.84
N VAL A 367 -17.11 21.42 10.65
CA VAL A 367 -17.34 22.86 10.45
C VAL A 367 -18.49 23.08 9.49
N GLU A 368 -19.30 24.11 9.76
CA GLU A 368 -20.43 24.49 8.91
C GLU A 368 -19.98 25.05 7.55
N GLU A 369 -18.78 25.65 7.49
CA GLU A 369 -18.25 26.31 6.30
C GLU A 369 -16.86 25.73 5.91
N PRO A 370 -16.81 24.54 5.28
CA PRO A 370 -15.57 23.83 4.93
C PRO A 370 -14.55 24.66 4.16
N GLU A 371 -15.02 25.49 3.22
CA GLU A 371 -14.18 26.39 2.43
C GLU A 371 -13.47 27.45 3.28
N LYS A 372 -14.09 27.91 4.37
CA LYS A 372 -13.49 28.90 5.27
C LYS A 372 -12.38 28.26 6.09
N GLU A 373 -12.59 27.04 6.58
CA GLU A 373 -11.54 26.30 7.30
C GLU A 373 -10.38 25.95 6.36
N PHE A 374 -10.65 25.54 5.13
CA PHE A 374 -9.62 25.32 4.11
C PHE A 374 -8.80 26.60 3.86
N VAL A 375 -9.45 27.72 3.54
CA VAL A 375 -8.74 28.98 3.29
C VAL A 375 -8.00 29.46 4.53
N ARG A 376 -8.58 29.31 5.73
CA ARG A 376 -7.92 29.66 6.98
C ARG A 376 -6.61 28.89 7.16
N ARG A 377 -6.61 27.58 6.91
CA ARG A 377 -5.40 26.74 6.97
C ARG A 377 -4.38 27.14 5.90
N VAL A 378 -4.83 27.42 4.68
CA VAL A 378 -3.96 27.91 3.60
C VAL A 378 -3.30 29.23 3.99
N LEU A 379 -4.04 30.20 4.52
CA LEU A 379 -3.51 31.49 4.96
C LEU A 379 -2.45 31.34 6.06
N GLN A 380 -2.61 30.39 7.00
CA GLN A 380 -1.59 30.08 8.00
C GLN A 380 -0.28 29.57 7.36
N LEU A 381 -0.37 28.78 6.28
CA LEU A 381 0.81 28.33 5.55
C LEU A 381 1.46 29.47 4.75
N VAL A 382 0.66 30.35 4.15
CA VAL A 382 1.16 31.55 3.45
C VAL A 382 1.87 32.50 4.42
N GLU A 383 1.32 32.71 5.61
CA GLU A 383 1.93 33.51 6.67
C GLU A 383 3.30 32.93 7.06
N ARG A 384 3.38 31.61 7.24
CA ARG A 384 4.66 30.92 7.50
C ARG A 384 5.66 31.11 6.37
N CYS A 385 5.23 31.00 5.11
CA CYS A 385 6.09 31.24 3.94
C CYS A 385 6.57 32.70 3.85
N GLY A 386 5.74 33.66 4.29
CA GLY A 386 6.11 35.07 4.39
C GLY A 386 7.16 35.33 5.47
N ALA A 387 7.10 34.58 6.57
CA ALA A 387 8.04 34.69 7.70
C ALA A 387 9.35 33.93 7.48
N ASP A 388 9.32 32.82 6.74
CA ASP A 388 10.48 31.97 6.43
C ASP A 388 10.67 31.83 4.91
N PRO A 389 11.58 32.62 4.31
CA PRO A 389 11.85 32.58 2.88
C PRO A 389 12.31 31.22 2.34
N THR A 390 12.83 30.32 3.20
CA THR A 390 13.28 28.99 2.74
C THR A 390 12.12 28.14 2.24
N LEU A 391 10.91 28.38 2.76
CA LEU A 391 9.69 27.69 2.37
C LEU A 391 9.15 28.13 1.00
N LEU A 392 9.60 29.27 0.47
CA LEU A 392 9.15 29.78 -0.84
C LEU A 392 9.47 28.83 -1.98
N SER A 393 10.54 28.03 -1.87
CA SER A 393 10.88 26.99 -2.84
C SER A 393 9.77 25.93 -2.99
N GLY A 394 9.00 25.69 -1.94
CA GLY A 394 7.86 24.76 -1.94
C GLY A 394 6.51 25.44 -2.16
N PHE A 395 6.45 26.76 -2.38
CA PHE A 395 5.18 27.50 -2.53
C PHE A 395 4.33 26.99 -3.69
N LYS A 396 4.96 26.42 -4.73
CA LYS A 396 4.27 25.78 -5.85
C LYS A 396 3.26 24.70 -5.41
N LEU A 397 3.52 24.01 -4.30
CA LEU A 397 2.59 23.03 -3.73
C LEU A 397 1.27 23.67 -3.28
N LEU A 398 1.32 24.91 -2.77
CA LEU A 398 0.12 25.68 -2.45
C LEU A 398 -0.60 26.16 -3.71
N GLU A 399 0.14 26.51 -4.77
CA GLU A 399 -0.48 26.84 -6.07
C GLU A 399 -1.23 25.63 -6.65
N GLU A 400 -0.62 24.45 -6.59
CA GLU A 400 -1.23 23.20 -7.06
C GLU A 400 -2.48 22.84 -6.24
N VAL A 401 -2.48 23.03 -4.91
CA VAL A 401 -3.67 22.75 -4.09
C VAL A 401 -4.82 23.72 -4.32
N MET A 402 -4.55 24.92 -4.85
CA MET A 402 -5.62 25.82 -5.32
C MET A 402 -6.36 25.24 -6.54
N GLY A 403 -5.86 24.19 -7.18
CA GLY A 403 -6.63 23.41 -8.16
C GLY A 403 -7.80 22.63 -7.55
N SER A 404 -7.79 22.37 -6.24
CA SER A 404 -8.74 21.46 -5.59
C SER A 404 -10.19 21.95 -5.50
N PRO A 405 -10.52 23.25 -5.24
CA PRO A 405 -11.93 23.65 -5.16
C PRO A 405 -12.60 23.63 -6.54
N GLN A 406 -13.90 23.34 -6.60
CA GLN A 406 -14.70 23.20 -7.82
C GLN A 406 -16.08 23.87 -7.65
N GLY A 407 -16.71 24.26 -8.76
CA GLY A 407 -18.01 24.93 -8.78
C GLY A 407 -18.02 26.18 -7.90
N ALA A 408 -19.13 26.39 -7.17
CA ALA A 408 -19.32 27.58 -6.31
C ALA A 408 -18.23 27.76 -5.23
N LYS A 409 -17.47 26.70 -4.89
CA LYS A 409 -16.37 26.80 -3.93
C LYS A 409 -15.15 27.52 -4.50
N ILE A 410 -14.98 27.58 -5.83
CA ILE A 410 -13.92 28.37 -6.47
C ILE A 410 -14.11 29.85 -6.11
N LEU A 411 -15.31 30.37 -6.36
CA LEU A 411 -15.68 31.76 -6.07
C LEU A 411 -15.51 32.10 -4.59
N SER A 412 -16.06 31.28 -3.70
CA SER A 412 -15.97 31.50 -2.25
C SER A 412 -14.52 31.54 -1.77
N CYS A 413 -13.68 30.57 -2.18
CA CYS A 413 -12.27 30.57 -1.83
C CYS A 413 -11.50 31.75 -2.44
N ALA A 414 -11.81 32.14 -3.68
CA ALA A 414 -11.20 33.29 -4.34
C ALA A 414 -11.43 34.59 -3.56
N LEU A 415 -12.66 34.82 -3.10
CA LEU A 415 -13.03 35.99 -2.32
C LEU A 415 -12.36 35.99 -0.94
N LEU A 416 -12.38 34.86 -0.24
CA LEU A 416 -11.73 34.73 1.08
C LEU A 416 -10.21 34.98 1.01
N LEU A 417 -9.56 34.49 -0.04
CA LEU A 417 -8.14 34.74 -0.29
C LEU A 417 -7.89 36.15 -0.83
N GLY A 418 -8.76 36.70 -1.66
CA GLY A 418 -8.44 37.91 -2.42
C GLY A 418 -8.90 39.22 -1.79
N ASP A 419 -9.95 39.21 -0.97
CA ASP A 419 -10.55 40.43 -0.41
C ASP A 419 -9.88 40.89 0.90
N GLY A 420 -8.55 40.83 0.93
CA GLY A 420 -7.75 41.24 2.07
C GLY A 420 -7.64 42.76 2.27
N PRO A 421 -7.15 43.21 3.44
CA PRO A 421 -6.77 44.59 3.68
C PRO A 421 -5.69 45.08 2.70
N THR A 422 -5.89 46.23 2.07
CA THR A 422 -4.94 46.78 1.07
C THR A 422 -3.54 47.07 1.64
N ASN A 423 -3.43 47.33 2.94
CA ASN A 423 -2.14 47.52 3.62
C ASN A 423 -1.30 46.23 3.67
N GLU A 424 -1.91 45.05 3.56
CA GLU A 424 -1.17 43.78 3.49
C GLU A 424 -0.50 43.60 2.13
N HIS A 425 -1.00 44.23 1.06
CA HIS A 425 -0.54 44.00 -0.32
C HIS A 425 0.94 44.32 -0.56
N THR A 426 1.55 45.18 0.26
CA THR A 426 2.98 45.53 0.18
C THR A 426 3.87 44.52 0.90
N SER A 427 3.31 43.61 1.69
CA SER A 427 4.04 42.52 2.33
C SER A 427 4.18 41.32 1.40
N LEU A 428 5.17 40.47 1.68
CA LEU A 428 5.32 39.18 1.00
C LEU A 428 4.08 38.30 1.22
N TYR A 429 3.58 38.24 2.46
CA TYR A 429 2.34 37.53 2.81
C TYR A 429 1.16 37.96 1.92
N GLY A 430 0.88 39.27 1.84
CA GLY A 430 -0.22 39.78 1.03
C GLY A 430 -0.02 39.50 -0.46
N THR A 431 1.21 39.60 -0.97
CA THR A 431 1.52 39.29 -2.37
C THR A 431 1.27 37.82 -2.71
N LEU A 432 1.74 36.90 -1.85
CA LEU A 432 1.52 35.45 -2.00
C LEU A 432 0.03 35.08 -1.88
N ARG A 433 -0.69 35.71 -0.96
CA ARG A 433 -2.14 35.58 -0.82
C ARG A 433 -2.88 35.97 -2.10
N ILE A 434 -2.55 37.12 -2.69
CA ILE A 434 -3.11 37.54 -3.99
C ILE A 434 -2.73 36.58 -5.12
N GLN A 435 -1.52 36.03 -5.11
CA GLN A 435 -1.09 35.04 -6.10
C GLN A 435 -1.95 33.78 -6.08
N LEU A 436 -2.28 33.24 -4.89
CA LEU A 436 -3.21 32.11 -4.78
C LEU A 436 -4.63 32.49 -5.19
N ALA A 437 -5.11 33.67 -4.80
CA ALA A 437 -6.42 34.17 -5.23
C ALA A 437 -6.52 34.32 -6.75
N GLN A 438 -5.45 34.78 -7.41
CA GLN A 438 -5.37 34.90 -8.87
C GLN A 438 -5.62 33.56 -9.57
N ILE A 439 -5.02 32.47 -9.06
CA ILE A 439 -5.23 31.11 -9.61
C ILE A 439 -6.71 30.75 -9.58
N MET A 440 -7.40 31.06 -8.48
CA MET A 440 -8.83 30.80 -8.33
C MET A 440 -9.68 31.66 -9.28
N VAL A 441 -9.41 32.96 -9.34
CA VAL A 441 -10.13 33.90 -10.23
C VAL A 441 -9.97 33.50 -11.70
N SER A 442 -8.80 33.02 -12.12
CA SER A 442 -8.58 32.54 -13.50
C SER A 442 -9.38 31.31 -13.89
N ARG A 443 -10.01 30.64 -12.93
CA ARG A 443 -10.86 29.45 -13.14
C ARG A 443 -12.36 29.77 -13.08
N LEU A 444 -12.74 31.00 -12.71
CA LEU A 444 -14.12 31.47 -12.77
C LEU A 444 -14.54 31.68 -14.22
N ASP A 445 -15.80 31.46 -14.53
CA ASP A 445 -16.33 31.79 -15.85
C ASP A 445 -16.52 33.31 -16.02
N SER A 446 -16.69 33.77 -17.26
CA SER A 446 -16.85 35.21 -17.54
C SER A 446 -18.10 35.80 -16.89
N ALA A 447 -19.18 35.01 -16.74
CA ALA A 447 -20.40 35.47 -16.10
C ALA A 447 -20.21 35.69 -14.60
N GLU A 448 -19.46 34.81 -13.91
CA GLU A 448 -19.10 34.98 -12.51
C GLU A 448 -18.23 36.22 -12.29
N LEU A 449 -17.29 36.51 -13.21
CA LEU A 449 -16.49 37.74 -13.15
C LEU A 449 -17.35 39.00 -13.41
N GLU A 450 -18.25 38.95 -14.40
CA GLU A 450 -19.05 40.09 -14.86
C GLU A 450 -20.30 40.36 -14.03
N LEU A 451 -20.88 39.38 -13.35
CA LEU A 451 -22.15 39.55 -12.64
C LEU A 451 -21.98 39.58 -11.12
N ASN A 452 -20.82 39.18 -10.59
CA ASN A 452 -20.57 39.18 -9.16
C ASN A 452 -19.94 40.51 -8.68
N ASP A 453 -20.73 41.30 -7.94
CA ASP A 453 -20.29 42.59 -7.41
C ASP A 453 -19.16 42.48 -6.38
N GLU A 454 -19.07 41.38 -5.63
CA GLU A 454 -18.01 41.16 -4.64
C GLU A 454 -16.66 40.92 -5.34
N VAL A 455 -16.65 40.11 -6.40
CA VAL A 455 -15.44 39.88 -7.22
C VAL A 455 -14.98 41.18 -7.88
N LYS A 456 -15.91 41.97 -8.42
CA LYS A 456 -15.58 43.28 -8.99
C LYS A 456 -15.02 44.23 -7.94
N ALA A 457 -15.58 44.27 -6.74
CA ALA A 457 -15.09 45.09 -5.65
C ALA A 457 -13.67 44.69 -5.25
N MET A 458 -13.41 43.38 -5.11
CA MET A 458 -12.10 42.82 -4.84
C MET A 458 -11.08 43.19 -5.95
N LEU A 459 -11.42 43.00 -7.23
CA LEU A 459 -10.54 43.36 -8.35
C LEU A 459 -10.26 44.86 -8.42
N ARG A 460 -11.24 45.73 -8.09
CA ARG A 460 -11.01 47.18 -7.95
C ARG A 460 -10.01 47.50 -6.84
N LYS A 461 -10.10 46.83 -5.68
CA LYS A 461 -9.11 46.96 -4.60
C LYS A 461 -7.72 46.53 -5.07
N TRP A 462 -7.62 45.47 -5.88
CA TRP A 462 -6.33 45.03 -6.43
C TRP A 462 -5.73 46.07 -7.38
N LYS A 463 -6.54 46.64 -8.29
CA LYS A 463 -6.09 47.70 -9.22
C LYS A 463 -5.64 48.98 -8.51
N ALA A 464 -6.28 49.31 -7.39
CA ALA A 464 -5.92 50.47 -6.56
C ALA A 464 -4.80 50.19 -5.56
N SER A 465 -4.21 48.99 -5.57
CA SER A 465 -3.18 48.59 -4.61
C SER A 465 -1.88 49.40 -4.77
N PRO A 466 -1.20 49.75 -3.67
CA PRO A 466 0.09 50.44 -3.71
C PRO A 466 1.29 49.53 -4.04
N SER A 467 1.12 48.20 -4.04
CA SER A 467 2.14 47.24 -4.50
C SER A 467 2.22 47.25 -6.02
N GLU A 468 3.38 47.17 -6.65
CA GLU A 468 3.47 47.14 -8.13
C GLU A 468 2.89 45.82 -8.73
N TYR A 469 3.04 44.72 -7.98
CA TYR A 469 2.59 43.39 -8.43
C TYR A 469 1.06 43.27 -8.50
N VAL A 470 0.36 43.74 -7.47
CA VAL A 470 -1.08 43.47 -7.29
C VAL A 470 -1.97 44.16 -8.34
N PRO A 471 -1.76 45.43 -8.74
CA PRO A 471 -2.46 46.06 -9.84
C PRO A 471 -2.25 45.32 -11.15
N ARG A 472 -1.01 44.89 -11.44
CA ARG A 472 -0.72 44.09 -12.65
C ARG A 472 -1.54 42.81 -12.70
N VAL A 473 -1.78 42.16 -11.55
CA VAL A 473 -2.68 41.01 -11.45
C VAL A 473 -4.14 41.44 -11.68
N GLY A 474 -4.61 42.49 -11.01
CA GLY A 474 -5.98 42.98 -11.15
C GLY A 474 -6.36 43.39 -12.58
N TRP A 475 -5.45 44.00 -13.34
CA TRP A 475 -5.69 44.40 -14.73
C TRP A 475 -5.73 43.23 -15.73
N ARG A 476 -5.21 42.05 -15.39
CA ARG A 476 -5.26 40.86 -16.29
C ARG A 476 -6.68 40.37 -16.56
N PHE A 477 -7.60 40.66 -15.65
CA PHE A 477 -8.98 40.20 -15.73
C PHE A 477 -9.94 41.21 -16.38
N ASP A 478 -9.44 42.37 -16.84
CA ASP A 478 -10.31 43.39 -17.46
C ASP A 478 -10.75 43.03 -18.88
N ASN A 479 -9.94 42.30 -19.64
CA ASN A 479 -10.31 41.83 -20.98
C ASN A 479 -11.39 40.73 -20.94
N ALA A 480 -11.73 40.21 -19.75
CA ALA A 480 -12.79 39.24 -19.52
C ALA A 480 -14.07 39.87 -18.95
N LEU A 481 -14.09 41.21 -18.79
CA LEU A 481 -15.20 42.02 -18.25
C LEU A 481 -15.76 43.01 -19.30
N SER A 482 -15.34 42.88 -20.55
CA SER A 482 -15.66 43.74 -21.70
C SER A 482 -16.24 42.91 -22.84
#